data_AF-A0A850B9L8-F1
#
_entry.id   AF-A0A850B9L8-F1
#
_cell.length_a   1.000
_cell.length_b   1.000
_cell.length_c   1.000
_cell.angle_alpha   90.00
_cell.angle_beta   90.00
_cell.angle_gamma   90.00
#
_symmetry.space_group_name_H-M   'P 1'
#
loop_
_entity.id
_entity.type
_entity.pdbx_description
1 polymer ?
#
loop_
_entity_poly.entity_id
_entity_poly.type
_entity_poly.pdbx_seq_one_letter_code
_entity_poly.pdbx_strand_id
1 'polypeptide(L)'
;AAPAEAPIPNVKVVNIGMHIGGGKNDAPEKAPIKQSVEPHFDSLKRCFALAEDQTKGGDFGIDLRIEGAGGKAKVSHPRTAIKGEAFETCMVKAFEAIEFLKPKGGVATMVSYSVRFTPQDR
;
A
#
# COMPACT_ATOMS: atom_id res chain seq x y z
N ALA A 1 22.72 -12.25 -6.56
CA ALA A 1 22.41 -12.43 -5.14
C ALA A 1 21.34 -11.42 -4.77
N ALA A 2 20.16 -11.85 -4.33
CA ALA A 2 19.21 -10.93 -3.72
C ALA A 2 19.87 -10.37 -2.45
N PRO A 3 19.88 -9.04 -2.22
CA PRO A 3 20.41 -8.49 -0.98
C PRO A 3 19.63 -9.10 0.19
N ALA A 4 20.34 -9.47 1.27
CA ALA A 4 19.71 -9.92 2.50
C ALA A 4 18.68 -8.87 2.93
N GLU A 5 17.41 -9.21 2.77
CA GLU A 5 16.31 -8.31 3.09
C GLU A 5 16.38 -7.96 4.57
N ALA A 6 16.37 -6.67 4.89
CA ALA A 6 16.40 -6.20 6.27
C ALA A 6 15.31 -6.92 7.09
N PRO A 7 15.59 -7.25 8.37
CA PRO A 7 14.63 -7.96 9.22
C PRO A 7 13.30 -7.22 9.25
N ILE A 8 12.21 -7.97 9.04
CA ILE A 8 10.85 -7.42 9.03
C ILE A 8 10.52 -6.99 10.47
N PRO A 9 10.17 -5.72 10.72
CA PRO A 9 9.79 -5.28 12.06
C PRO A 9 8.50 -5.99 12.52
N ASN A 10 8.36 -6.17 13.83
CA ASN A 10 7.19 -6.77 14.46
C ASN A 10 5.99 -5.81 14.42
N VAL A 11 5.42 -5.60 13.24
CA VAL A 11 4.31 -4.69 13.00
C VAL A 11 3.25 -5.40 12.17
N LYS A 12 2.00 -5.31 12.63
CA LYS A 12 0.84 -5.77 11.88
C LYS A 12 0.45 -4.71 10.85
N VAL A 13 0.27 -5.13 9.60
CA VAL A 13 -0.22 -4.28 8.51
C VAL A 13 -1.53 -4.85 8.00
N VAL A 14 -2.56 -4.01 7.92
CA VAL A 14 -3.88 -4.41 7.41
C VAL A 14 -4.45 -3.34 6.50
N ASN A 15 -5.17 -3.75 5.45
CA ASN A 15 -5.99 -2.81 4.68
C ASN A 15 -7.20 -2.38 5.52
N ILE A 16 -7.36 -1.07 5.72
CA ILE A 16 -8.47 -0.48 6.48
C ILE A 16 -9.47 0.26 5.58
N GLY A 17 -9.11 0.51 4.33
CA GLY A 17 -9.93 1.31 3.42
C GLY A 17 -9.51 1.13 1.98
N MET A 18 -10.50 1.05 1.10
CA MET A 18 -10.31 1.08 -0.34
C MET A 18 -11.53 1.73 -0.96
N HIS A 19 -11.30 2.78 -1.75
CA HIS A 19 -12.34 3.45 -2.52
C HIS A 19 -11.95 3.49 -3.99
N ILE A 20 -12.86 3.07 -4.86
CA ILE A 20 -12.71 3.04 -6.30
C ILE A 20 -13.60 4.16 -6.89
N GLY A 21 -12.97 5.15 -7.52
CA GLY A 21 -13.68 6.30 -8.10
C GLY A 21 -14.61 5.86 -9.23
N GLY A 22 -15.89 6.20 -9.12
CA GLY A 22 -16.93 5.83 -10.11
C GLY A 22 -17.31 4.35 -10.12
N GLY A 23 -16.75 3.54 -9.22
CA GLY A 23 -17.02 2.11 -9.11
C GLY A 23 -18.13 1.78 -8.11
N LYS A 24 -18.60 0.52 -8.14
CA LYS A 24 -19.59 0.00 -7.17
C LYS A 24 -19.03 -0.12 -5.76
N ASN A 25 -17.70 -0.15 -5.62
CA ASN A 25 -17.01 -0.28 -4.33
C ASN A 25 -17.37 -1.56 -3.55
N ASP A 26 -17.86 -2.57 -4.26
CA ASP A 26 -18.19 -3.90 -3.71
C ASP A 26 -16.95 -4.81 -3.64
N ALA A 27 -17.08 -5.93 -2.93
CA ALA A 27 -15.97 -6.86 -2.75
C ALA A 27 -15.41 -7.43 -4.08
N PRO A 28 -16.24 -7.85 -5.05
CA PRO A 28 -15.75 -8.32 -6.35
C PRO A 28 -14.95 -7.28 -7.15
N GLU A 29 -15.33 -6.00 -7.08
CA GLU A 29 -14.61 -4.92 -7.77
C GLU A 29 -13.27 -4.60 -7.10
N LYS A 30 -13.21 -4.69 -5.76
CA LYS A 30 -12.00 -4.46 -4.96
C LYS A 30 -11.01 -5.63 -4.95
N ALA A 31 -11.49 -6.84 -5.23
CA ALA A 31 -10.69 -8.06 -5.14
C ALA A 31 -9.38 -8.03 -5.96
N PRO A 32 -9.36 -7.60 -7.24
CA PRO A 32 -8.11 -7.56 -8.02
C PRO A 32 -7.06 -6.62 -7.41
N ILE A 33 -7.49 -5.48 -6.88
CA ILE A 33 -6.58 -4.52 -6.23
C ILE A 33 -6.01 -5.11 -4.95
N LYS A 34 -6.87 -5.71 -4.14
CA LYS A 34 -6.46 -6.37 -2.89
C LYS A 34 -5.44 -7.49 -3.16
N GLN A 35 -5.71 -8.33 -4.17
CA GLN A 35 -4.82 -9.41 -4.60
C GLN A 35 -3.45 -8.91 -5.08
N SER A 36 -3.38 -7.71 -5.68
CA SER A 36 -2.11 -7.11 -6.07
C SER A 36 -1.32 -6.53 -4.88
N VAL A 37 -1.98 -5.99 -3.85
CA VAL A 37 -1.27 -5.30 -2.76
C VAL A 37 -0.86 -6.24 -1.62
N GLU A 38 -1.71 -7.19 -1.23
CA GLU A 38 -1.47 -8.07 -0.07
C GLU A 38 -0.12 -8.80 -0.08
N PRO A 39 0.37 -9.35 -1.22
CA PRO A 39 1.69 -9.99 -1.27
C PRO A 39 2.85 -9.07 -0.92
N HIS A 40 2.65 -7.75 -1.02
CA HIS A 40 3.68 -6.74 -0.74
C HIS A 40 3.61 -6.20 0.70
N PHE A 41 2.73 -6.73 1.57
CA PHE A 41 2.61 -6.25 2.96
C PHE A 41 3.92 -6.34 3.73
N ASP A 42 4.76 -7.35 3.47
CA ASP A 42 6.07 -7.43 4.12
C ASP A 42 7.02 -6.32 3.64
N SER A 43 6.92 -5.86 2.39
CA SER A 43 7.64 -4.66 1.94
C SER A 43 7.15 -3.41 2.66
N LEU A 44 5.84 -3.29 2.89
CA LEU A 44 5.27 -2.18 3.67
C LEU A 44 5.76 -2.23 5.13
N LYS A 45 5.79 -3.41 5.74
CA LYS A 45 6.38 -3.61 7.08
C LYS A 45 7.84 -3.17 7.10
N ARG A 46 8.66 -3.55 6.10
CA ARG A 46 10.06 -3.10 6.03
C ARG A 46 10.18 -1.58 5.94
N CYS A 47 9.28 -0.91 5.23
CA CYS A 47 9.25 0.55 5.23
C CYS A 47 9.02 1.13 6.63
N PHE A 48 8.20 0.49 7.47
CA PHE A 48 7.96 0.93 8.85
C PHE A 48 9.23 0.99 9.71
N ALA A 49 10.28 0.22 9.38
CA ALA A 49 11.58 0.33 10.06
C ALA A 49 12.27 1.69 9.85
N LEU A 50 11.80 2.50 8.88
CA LEU A 50 12.27 3.85 8.58
C LEU A 50 11.40 4.94 9.22
N ALA A 51 10.38 4.57 10.00
CA ALA A 51 9.60 5.51 10.78
C ALA A 51 10.44 6.10 11.91
N GLU A 52 10.22 7.38 12.26
CA GLU A 52 10.92 8.05 13.36
C GLU A 52 10.65 7.39 14.70
N ASP A 53 9.44 6.86 14.90
CA ASP A 53 9.01 6.20 16.12
C ASP A 53 8.23 4.92 15.80
N GLN A 54 8.93 3.79 15.86
CA GLN A 54 8.38 2.47 15.56
C GLN A 54 7.46 1.92 16.66
N THR A 55 7.38 2.61 17.81
CA THR A 55 6.42 2.26 18.88
C THR A 55 5.04 2.84 18.62
N LYS A 56 4.94 3.82 17.71
CA LYS A 56 3.68 4.45 17.34
C LYS A 56 3.18 3.91 16.01
N GLY A 57 2.05 3.22 16.07
CA GLY A 57 1.29 2.86 14.89
C GLY A 57 0.65 4.07 14.22
N GLY A 58 0.00 3.82 13.10
CA GLY A 58 -0.70 4.86 12.36
C GLY A 58 -1.19 4.37 11.02
N ASP A 59 -1.83 5.27 10.29
CA ASP A 59 -2.42 4.98 9.00
C ASP A 59 -1.59 5.60 7.88
N PHE A 60 -1.49 4.88 6.77
CA PHE A 60 -0.93 5.37 5.52
C PHE A 60 -1.98 5.22 4.42
N GLY A 61 -2.31 6.32 3.75
CA GLY A 61 -3.25 6.40 2.65
C GLY A 61 -2.58 6.92 1.38
N ILE A 62 -3.00 6.42 0.22
CA ILE A 62 -2.41 6.80 -1.07
C ILE A 62 -3.42 6.66 -2.20
N ASP A 63 -3.30 7.49 -3.22
CA ASP A 63 -4.12 7.41 -4.43
C ASP A 63 -3.33 6.74 -5.56
N LEU A 64 -3.95 5.73 -6.17
CA LEU A 64 -3.38 4.89 -7.21
C LEU A 64 -4.22 5.04 -8.47
N ARG A 65 -3.62 5.51 -9.56
CA ARG A 65 -4.24 5.46 -10.88
C ARG A 65 -3.77 4.20 -11.61
N ILE A 66 -4.65 3.24 -11.77
CA ILE A 66 -4.38 1.98 -12.47
C ILE A 66 -4.99 2.06 -13.86
N GLU A 67 -4.18 1.91 -14.90
CA GLU A 67 -4.68 1.97 -16.27
C GLU A 67 -5.50 0.71 -16.62
N GLY A 68 -6.33 0.79 -17.65
CA GLY A 68 -7.28 -0.27 -18.01
C GLY A 68 -6.64 -1.62 -18.38
N ALA A 69 -5.34 -1.64 -18.68
CA ALA A 69 -4.57 -2.85 -18.92
C ALA A 69 -4.01 -3.50 -17.63
N GLY A 70 -4.05 -2.80 -16.48
CA GLY A 70 -3.27 -3.14 -15.30
C GLY A 70 -1.84 -2.61 -15.39
N GLY A 71 -0.91 -3.24 -14.67
CA GLY A 71 0.50 -2.86 -14.58
C GLY A 71 0.78 -1.87 -13.44
N LYS A 72 1.84 -1.07 -13.58
CA LYS A 72 2.24 -0.11 -12.55
C LYS A 72 1.26 1.04 -12.43
N ALA A 73 0.79 1.30 -11.21
CA ALA A 73 -0.06 2.44 -10.93
C ALA A 73 0.75 3.75 -10.94
N LYS A 74 0.12 4.85 -11.36
CA LYS A 74 0.64 6.18 -11.02
C LYS A 74 0.23 6.51 -9.59
N VAL A 75 1.22 6.77 -8.76
CA VAL A 75 1.03 7.03 -7.33
C VAL A 75 0.92 8.53 -7.07
N SER A 76 0.00 8.94 -6.19
CA SER A 76 -0.23 10.35 -5.83
C SER A 76 -0.82 10.49 -4.43
N HIS A 77 -0.76 11.70 -3.88
CA HIS A 77 -1.33 12.07 -2.57
C HIS A 77 -1.05 11.07 -1.43
N PRO A 78 0.23 10.77 -1.14
CA PRO A 78 0.57 10.05 0.08
C PRO A 78 0.10 10.87 1.29
N ARG A 79 -0.51 10.18 2.25
CA ARG A 79 -1.05 10.76 3.49
C ARG A 79 -0.70 9.81 4.62
N THR A 80 -0.07 10.32 5.68
CA THR A 80 0.34 9.48 6.80
C THR A 80 0.28 10.22 8.12
N ALA A 81 -0.09 9.50 9.18
CA ALA A 81 0.08 9.96 10.56
C ALA A 81 1.42 9.50 11.17
N ILE A 82 2.12 8.57 10.52
CA ILE A 82 3.43 8.04 10.90
C ILE A 82 4.50 9.00 10.41
N LYS A 83 5.38 9.44 11.31
CA LYS A 83 6.45 10.40 10.99
C LYS A 83 7.68 9.71 10.41
N GLY A 84 8.40 10.44 9.55
CA GLY A 84 9.64 10.03 8.91
C GLY A 84 9.56 10.11 7.39
N GLU A 85 10.33 11.02 6.79
CA GLU A 85 10.37 11.20 5.33
C GLU A 85 10.86 9.94 4.61
N ALA A 86 11.79 9.21 5.23
CA ALA A 86 12.29 7.93 4.72
C ALA A 86 11.19 6.85 4.70
N PHE A 87 10.31 6.82 5.70
CA PHE A 87 9.13 5.94 5.71
C PHE A 87 8.18 6.29 4.55
N GLU A 88 7.80 7.56 4.42
CA GLU A 88 6.88 7.99 3.36
C GLU A 88 7.42 7.68 1.96
N THR A 89 8.70 8.02 1.72
CA THR A 89 9.38 7.74 0.45
C THR A 89 9.45 6.24 0.16
N CYS A 90 9.72 5.42 1.18
CA CYS A 90 9.74 3.96 1.02
C CYS A 90 8.35 3.42 0.66
N MET A 91 7.31 3.91 1.34
CA MET A 91 5.93 3.50 1.07
C MET A 91 5.51 3.84 -0.36
N VAL A 92 5.79 5.05 -0.83
CA VAL A 92 5.50 5.46 -2.22
C VAL A 92 6.18 4.51 -3.21
N LYS A 93 7.49 4.27 -3.05
CA LYS A 93 8.25 3.35 -3.92
C LYS A 93 7.72 1.91 -3.87
N ALA A 94 7.29 1.45 -2.69
CA ALA A 94 6.71 0.12 -2.54
C ALA A 94 5.43 -0.01 -3.37
N PHE A 95 4.55 1.00 -3.36
CA PHE A 95 3.34 1.00 -4.20
C PHE A 95 3.64 1.17 -5.70
N GLU A 96 4.63 1.98 -6.08
CA GLU A 96 5.05 2.13 -7.48
C GLU A 96 5.65 0.85 -8.08
N ALA A 97 6.18 -0.04 -7.22
CA ALA A 97 6.74 -1.32 -7.64
C ALA A 97 5.69 -2.43 -7.83
N ILE A 98 4.44 -2.22 -7.40
CA ILE A 98 3.38 -3.22 -7.51
C ILE A 98 2.88 -3.29 -8.95
N GLU A 99 2.82 -4.51 -9.47
CA GLU A 99 2.15 -4.84 -10.73
C GLU A 99 0.67 -5.10 -10.43
N PHE A 100 -0.19 -4.14 -10.74
CA PHE A 100 -1.62 -4.28 -10.50
C PHE A 100 -2.29 -5.15 -11.56
N LEU A 101 -3.20 -6.01 -11.12
CA LEU A 101 -4.08 -6.73 -12.01
C LEU A 101 -4.98 -5.75 -12.77
N LYS A 102 -5.41 -6.17 -13.95
CA LYS A 102 -6.37 -5.43 -14.77
C LYS A 102 -7.63 -5.09 -13.94
N PRO A 103 -8.02 -3.80 -13.84
CA PRO A 103 -9.28 -3.42 -13.22
C PRO A 103 -10.47 -4.05 -13.93
N LYS A 104 -11.56 -4.29 -13.19
CA LYS A 104 -12.79 -4.83 -13.76
C LYS A 104 -13.34 -3.90 -14.85
N GLY A 105 -13.67 -4.46 -16.02
CA GLY A 105 -14.12 -3.68 -17.18
C GLY A 105 -13.00 -3.09 -18.03
N GLY A 106 -11.73 -3.17 -17.60
CA GLY A 106 -10.59 -2.71 -18.39
C GLY A 106 -10.52 -1.20 -18.62
N VAL A 107 -11.08 -0.42 -17.68
CA VAL A 107 -11.06 1.04 -17.71
C VAL A 107 -10.05 1.56 -16.69
N ALA A 108 -9.37 2.65 -17.02
CA ALA A 108 -8.50 3.32 -16.08
C ALA A 108 -9.29 3.75 -14.83
N THR A 109 -8.75 3.45 -13.66
CA THR A 109 -9.46 3.53 -12.39
C THR A 109 -8.60 4.23 -11.35
N MET A 110 -9.18 5.19 -10.63
CA MET A 110 -8.56 5.81 -9.46
C MET A 110 -8.96 5.02 -8.22
N VAL A 111 -7.96 4.64 -7.41
CA VAL A 111 -8.16 3.91 -6.16
C VAL A 111 -7.51 4.66 -5.02
N SER A 112 -8.29 5.09 -4.03
CA SER A 112 -7.75 5.54 -2.74
C SER A 112 -7.61 4.31 -1.83
N TYR A 113 -6.38 3.96 -1.48
CA TYR A 113 -6.05 2.79 -0.68
C TYR A 113 -5.50 3.23 0.68
N SER A 114 -5.85 2.53 1.76
CA SER A 114 -5.37 2.85 3.11
C SER A 114 -5.01 1.61 3.89
N VAL A 115 -3.86 1.66 4.58
CA VAL A 115 -3.38 0.61 5.47
C VAL A 115 -3.15 1.16 6.87
N ARG A 116 -3.33 0.30 7.87
CA ARG A 116 -2.96 0.58 9.26
C ARG A 116 -1.75 -0.24 9.66
N PHE A 117 -0.80 0.43 10.30
CA PHE A 117 0.33 -0.16 11.00
C PHE A 117 0.02 -0.22 12.49
N THR A 118 0.16 -1.40 13.08
CA THR A 118 0.01 -1.61 14.52
C THR A 118 1.25 -2.34 15.02
N PRO A 119 2.18 -1.65 15.70
CA PRO A 119 3.30 -2.28 16.37
C PRO A 119 2.78 -3.37 17.29
N GLN A 120 3.38 -4.55 17.23
CA GLN A 120 3.06 -5.61 18.15
C GLN A 120 4.11 -5.58 19.26
N ASP A 121 3.67 -5.41 20.51
CA ASP A 121 4.54 -5.51 21.67
C ASP A 121 5.42 -6.75 21.57
N ARG A 122 6.69 -6.58 21.91
CA ARG A 122 7.70 -7.63 21.89
C ARG A 122 7.67 -8.45 23.17
#